data_AF-A0A091TQV6-F1
#
_entry.id   AF-A0A091TQV6-F1
#
_cell.length_a   1.000
_cell.length_b   1.000
_cell.length_c   1.000
_cell.angle_alpha   90.00
_cell.angle_beta   90.00
_cell.angle_gamma   90.00
#
_symmetry.space_group_name_H-M   'P 1'
#
loop_
_entity.id
_entity.type
_entity.pdbx_description
1 polymer ?
#
loop_
_entity_poly.entity_id
_entity_poly.type
_entity_poly.pdbx_seq_one_letter_code
_entity_poly.pdbx_strand_id
1 'polypeptide(L)'
;VIRLLLMHQANPNTLWSGHSPLSLVIASGNDLAVVELLKHGADPNLPLSGAVRSALCAAVSTAYEQQRMTTQWIALVDKLLEAGADILAPVPLREGQRKAVGTAVDYAYYKYYQDRRIAHTPYHILSASEWKVFPTRRSLLEHVTMKLREHVILKEKEWDQGKL
;
A
#
# COMPACT_ATOMS: atom_id res chain seq x y z
N VAL A 1 -6.68 9.35 -21.49
CA VAL A 1 -6.57 7.99 -22.07
C VAL A 1 -7.24 6.95 -21.18
N ILE A 2 -6.85 6.80 -19.90
CA ILE A 2 -7.46 5.80 -18.97
C ILE A 2 -8.99 5.87 -18.94
N ARG A 3 -9.57 7.06 -18.73
CA ARG A 3 -11.02 7.28 -18.79
C ARG A 3 -11.67 6.80 -20.09
N LEU A 4 -11.03 7.07 -21.23
CA LEU A 4 -11.54 6.67 -22.55
C LEU A 4 -11.56 5.14 -22.68
N LEU A 5 -10.50 4.46 -22.23
CA LEU A 5 -10.43 2.99 -22.25
C LEU A 5 -11.52 2.37 -21.36
N LEU A 6 -11.73 2.92 -20.16
CA LEU A 6 -12.76 2.46 -19.23
C LEU A 6 -14.18 2.71 -19.77
N MET A 7 -14.41 3.82 -20.47
CA MET A 7 -15.66 4.09 -21.19
C MET A 7 -15.94 3.06 -22.31
N HIS A 8 -14.88 2.51 -22.91
CA HIS A 8 -14.97 1.43 -23.89
C HIS A 8 -14.92 0.02 -23.25
N GLN A 9 -15.34 -0.13 -21.99
CA GLN A 9 -15.44 -1.40 -21.27
C GLN A 9 -14.11 -2.15 -21.11
N ALA A 10 -12.98 -1.45 -21.13
CA ALA A 10 -11.70 -2.05 -20.75
C ALA A 10 -11.77 -2.53 -19.29
N ASN A 11 -11.40 -3.79 -19.05
CA ASN A 11 -11.46 -4.38 -17.72
C ASN A 11 -10.33 -3.80 -16.83
N PRO A 12 -10.65 -3.07 -15.74
CA PRO A 12 -9.66 -2.43 -14.87
C PRO A 12 -8.85 -3.42 -14.02
N ASN A 13 -9.22 -4.71 -14.02
CA ASN A 13 -8.61 -5.78 -13.22
C ASN A 13 -7.73 -6.72 -14.05
N THR A 14 -7.41 -6.35 -15.28
CA THR A 14 -6.57 -7.17 -16.17
C THR A 14 -5.12 -7.15 -15.71
N LEU A 15 -4.58 -8.29 -15.27
CA LEU A 15 -3.19 -8.40 -14.87
C LEU A 15 -2.25 -8.41 -16.08
N TRP A 16 -1.18 -7.63 -16.00
CA TRP A 16 -0.08 -7.66 -16.95
C TRP A 16 1.24 -7.85 -16.20
N SER A 17 1.95 -8.94 -16.49
CA SER A 17 3.22 -9.30 -15.83
C SER A 17 3.13 -9.31 -14.30
N GLY A 18 1.97 -9.67 -13.76
CA GLY A 18 1.72 -9.72 -12.30
C GLY A 18 1.27 -8.42 -11.66
N HIS A 19 1.21 -7.33 -12.42
CA HIS A 19 0.73 -6.04 -11.96
C HIS A 19 -0.69 -5.78 -12.43
N SER A 20 -1.52 -5.23 -11.54
CA SER A 20 -2.81 -4.65 -11.92
C SER A 20 -2.61 -3.23 -12.44
N PRO A 21 -3.54 -2.71 -13.26
CA PRO A 21 -3.55 -1.32 -13.67
C PRO A 21 -3.50 -0.38 -12.46
N LEU A 22 -4.19 -0.73 -11.38
CA LEU A 22 -4.18 0.00 -10.12
C LEU A 22 -2.78 0.03 -9.47
N SER A 23 -2.07 -1.09 -9.43
CA SER A 23 -0.71 -1.16 -8.88
C SER A 23 0.31 -0.36 -9.70
N LEU A 24 0.14 -0.31 -11.03
CA LEU A 24 1.01 0.45 -11.93
C LEU A 24 0.83 1.96 -11.75
N VAL A 25 -0.41 2.44 -11.63
CA VAL A 25 -0.65 3.88 -11.43
C VAL A 25 -0.21 4.37 -10.04
N ILE A 26 -0.27 3.49 -9.03
CA ILE A 26 0.29 3.77 -7.70
C ILE A 26 1.80 3.94 -7.80
N ALA A 27 2.47 2.98 -8.45
CA ALA A 27 3.91 2.99 -8.68
C ALA A 27 4.37 4.20 -9.50
N SER A 28 3.55 4.67 -10.45
CA SER A 28 3.85 5.83 -11.28
C SER A 28 3.55 7.18 -10.60
N GLY A 29 3.05 7.20 -9.36
CA GLY A 29 2.71 8.45 -8.68
C GLY A 29 1.43 9.15 -9.20
N ASN A 30 0.59 8.48 -10.00
CA ASN A 30 -0.55 9.12 -10.65
C ASN A 30 -1.85 8.96 -9.85
N ASP A 31 -2.06 9.84 -8.88
CA ASP A 31 -3.22 9.78 -7.97
C ASP A 31 -4.56 10.04 -8.67
N LEU A 32 -4.57 10.81 -9.76
CA LEU A 32 -5.78 11.03 -10.55
C LEU A 32 -6.21 9.74 -11.26
N ALA A 33 -5.23 8.99 -11.79
CA ALA A 33 -5.49 7.70 -12.42
C ALA A 33 -5.96 6.65 -11.41
N VAL A 34 -5.44 6.67 -10.17
CA VAL A 34 -5.94 5.82 -9.07
C VAL A 34 -7.43 6.08 -8.85
N VAL A 35 -7.83 7.35 -8.70
CA VAL A 35 -9.23 7.72 -8.48
C VAL A 35 -10.12 7.25 -9.63
N GLU A 36 -9.69 7.44 -10.88
CA GLU A 36 -10.48 7.03 -12.04
C GLU A 36 -10.65 5.51 -12.11
N LEU A 37 -9.59 4.75 -11.84
CA LEU A 37 -9.65 3.28 -11.84
C LEU A 37 -10.57 2.75 -10.74
N LEU A 38 -10.47 3.29 -9.51
CA LEU A 38 -11.33 2.89 -8.40
C LEU A 38 -12.81 3.20 -8.69
N LYS A 39 -13.12 4.36 -9.29
CA LYS A 39 -14.49 4.72 -9.72
C LYS A 39 -15.08 3.77 -10.75
N HIS A 40 -14.24 3.16 -11.59
CA HIS A 40 -14.65 2.23 -12.63
C HIS A 40 -14.56 0.76 -12.20
N GLY A 41 -14.45 0.47 -10.90
CA GLY A 41 -14.52 -0.89 -10.36
C GLY A 41 -13.19 -1.65 -10.34
N ALA A 42 -12.06 -0.93 -10.29
CA ALA A 42 -10.78 -1.56 -9.99
C ALA A 42 -10.81 -2.17 -8.58
N ASP A 43 -10.46 -3.45 -8.48
CA ASP A 43 -10.41 -4.19 -7.23
C ASP A 43 -9.06 -3.94 -6.53
N PRO A 44 -9.05 -3.28 -5.36
CA PRO A 44 -7.82 -3.04 -4.59
C PRO A 44 -7.24 -4.31 -3.97
N ASN A 45 -8.05 -5.37 -3.82
CA ASN A 45 -7.68 -6.65 -3.24
C ASN A 45 -7.21 -7.68 -4.26
N LEU A 46 -7.21 -7.32 -5.55
CA LEU A 46 -6.75 -8.19 -6.62
C LEU A 46 -5.33 -8.70 -6.31
N PRO A 47 -5.15 -10.02 -6.13
CA PRO A 47 -3.85 -10.56 -5.78
C PRO A 47 -2.86 -10.33 -6.91
N LEU A 48 -1.76 -9.67 -6.57
CA LEU A 48 -0.69 -9.38 -7.50
C LEU A 48 0.38 -10.48 -7.45
N SER A 49 0.96 -10.79 -8.60
CA SER A 49 2.09 -11.71 -8.66
C SER A 49 3.42 -10.93 -8.65
N GLY A 50 4.47 -11.54 -8.12
CA GLY A 50 5.78 -10.88 -7.96
C GLY A 50 6.04 -10.30 -6.56
N ALA A 51 6.70 -9.13 -6.50
CA ALA A 51 7.18 -8.52 -5.24
C ALA A 51 6.10 -7.67 -4.53
N VAL A 52 5.22 -7.05 -5.32
CA VAL A 52 4.09 -6.26 -4.84
C VAL A 52 2.91 -7.22 -4.77
N ARG A 53 2.35 -7.45 -3.58
CA ARG A 53 1.35 -8.52 -3.33
C ARG A 53 -0.10 -8.05 -3.45
N SER A 54 -0.35 -6.77 -3.24
CA SER A 54 -1.66 -6.11 -3.33
C SER A 54 -1.46 -4.63 -3.68
N ALA A 55 -2.53 -3.93 -4.05
CA ALA A 55 -2.48 -2.48 -4.28
C ALA A 55 -2.05 -1.73 -3.00
N LEU A 56 -2.49 -2.19 -1.84
CA LEU A 56 -2.09 -1.62 -0.54
C LEU A 56 -0.59 -1.84 -0.26
N CYS A 57 -0.05 -3.02 -0.58
CA CYS A 57 1.41 -3.26 -0.53
C CYS A 57 2.18 -2.35 -1.50
N ALA A 58 1.61 -2.04 -2.67
CA ALA A 58 2.21 -1.10 -3.63
C ALA A 58 2.27 0.30 -3.03
N ALA A 59 1.17 0.73 -2.40
CA ALA A 59 1.07 2.03 -1.77
C ALA A 59 2.09 2.16 -0.64
N VAL A 60 2.21 1.21 0.28
CA VAL A 60 3.13 1.32 1.43
C VAL A 60 4.60 1.02 1.10
N SER A 61 4.93 0.70 -0.16
CA SER A 61 6.30 0.34 -0.53
C SER A 61 7.20 1.57 -0.66
N THR A 62 8.38 1.51 -0.04
CA THR A 62 9.41 2.56 -0.09
C THR A 62 10.03 2.76 -1.48
N ALA A 63 9.77 1.85 -2.42
CA ALA A 63 10.32 1.89 -3.78
C ALA A 63 9.80 3.06 -4.63
N TYR A 64 8.66 3.68 -4.25
CA TYR A 64 7.98 4.71 -5.03
C TYR A 64 7.98 6.10 -4.36
N GLU A 65 8.84 6.27 -3.36
CA GLU A 65 8.89 7.47 -2.50
C GLU A 65 9.36 8.75 -3.17
N GLN A 66 10.14 8.62 -4.25
CA GLN A 66 10.85 9.75 -4.85
C GLN A 66 9.92 10.82 -5.46
N GLN A 67 8.61 10.55 -5.53
CA GLN A 67 7.65 11.44 -6.19
C GLN A 67 6.48 11.92 -5.32
N ARG A 68 6.42 11.58 -4.02
CA ARG A 68 5.23 11.83 -3.18
C ARG A 68 5.54 12.66 -1.95
N MET A 69 4.67 13.63 -1.65
CA MET A 69 4.61 14.27 -0.33
C MET A 69 3.91 13.35 0.68
N THR A 70 4.25 13.44 1.96
CA THR A 70 3.67 12.64 3.05
C THR A 70 2.13 12.65 3.05
N THR A 71 1.54 13.83 2.83
CA THR A 71 0.08 14.02 2.80
C THR A 71 -0.59 13.30 1.65
N GLN A 72 0.01 13.36 0.45
CA GLN A 72 -0.48 12.63 -0.73
C GLN A 72 -0.40 11.12 -0.51
N TRP A 73 0.64 10.68 0.20
CA TRP A 73 0.86 9.27 0.46
C TRP A 73 -0.15 8.69 1.45
N ILE A 74 -0.42 9.41 2.54
CA ILE A 74 -1.48 9.07 3.50
C ILE A 74 -2.84 9.08 2.80
N ALA A 75 -3.14 10.10 2.02
CA ALA A 75 -4.40 10.20 1.28
C ALA A 75 -4.58 9.06 0.26
N LEU A 76 -3.50 8.55 -0.34
CA LEU A 76 -3.58 7.38 -1.20
C LEU A 76 -4.00 6.13 -0.42
N VAL A 77 -3.41 5.90 0.75
CA VAL A 77 -3.78 4.77 1.61
C VAL A 77 -5.24 4.87 2.02
N ASP A 78 -5.68 6.03 2.48
CA ASP A 78 -7.06 6.25 2.90
C ASP A 78 -8.03 5.99 1.75
N LYS A 79 -7.74 6.47 0.54
CA LYS A 79 -8.56 6.19 -0.65
C LYS A 79 -8.65 4.71 -1.01
N LEU A 80 -7.57 3.95 -0.83
CA LEU A 80 -7.60 2.50 -1.08
C LEU A 80 -8.48 1.81 -0.03
N LEU A 81 -8.37 2.19 1.24
CA LEU A 81 -9.21 1.65 2.32
C LEU A 81 -10.69 1.99 2.11
N GLU A 82 -11.00 3.23 1.74
CA GLU A 82 -12.35 3.68 1.36
C GLU A 82 -12.92 2.90 0.17
N ALA A 83 -12.07 2.50 -0.77
CA ALA A 83 -12.45 1.65 -1.89
C ALA A 83 -12.55 0.16 -1.54
N GLY A 84 -12.42 -0.21 -0.26
CA GLY A 84 -12.59 -1.58 0.23
C GLY A 84 -11.31 -2.41 0.22
N ALA A 85 -10.12 -1.79 0.20
CA ALA A 85 -8.87 -2.53 0.38
C ALA A 85 -8.84 -3.18 1.78
N ASP A 86 -8.63 -4.50 1.82
CA ASP A 86 -8.52 -5.25 3.06
C ASP A 86 -7.09 -5.15 3.62
N ILE A 87 -6.93 -4.31 4.63
CA ILE A 87 -5.67 -4.13 5.37
C ILE A 87 -5.29 -5.37 6.20
N LEU A 88 -6.26 -6.22 6.52
CA LEU A 88 -6.09 -7.46 7.30
C LEU A 88 -5.81 -8.67 6.40
N ALA A 89 -5.84 -8.50 5.07
CA ALA A 89 -5.59 -9.58 4.13
C ALA A 89 -4.20 -10.21 4.36
N PRO A 90 -4.08 -11.54 4.31
CA PRO A 90 -2.81 -12.23 4.50
C PRO A 90 -1.86 -11.95 3.33
N VAL A 91 -0.71 -11.38 3.65
CA VAL A 91 0.37 -11.05 2.72
C VAL A 91 1.54 -12.02 2.92
N PRO A 92 1.86 -12.86 1.93
CA PRO A 92 3.02 -13.75 2.00
C PRO A 92 4.32 -12.97 1.79
N LEU A 93 5.15 -12.96 2.82
CA LEU A 93 6.50 -12.40 2.86
C LEU A 93 7.51 -13.50 2.51
N ARG A 94 8.50 -13.17 1.66
CA ARG A 94 9.55 -14.11 1.25
C ARG A 94 10.91 -13.41 1.32
N GLU A 95 11.85 -14.03 2.03
CA GLU A 95 13.24 -13.60 2.12
C GLU A 95 14.16 -14.81 1.91
N GLY A 96 14.68 -14.96 0.69
CA GLY A 96 15.42 -16.17 0.31
C GLY A 96 14.57 -17.43 0.49
N GLN A 97 15.01 -18.33 1.37
CA GLN A 97 14.28 -19.56 1.73
C GLN A 97 13.22 -19.34 2.83
N ARG A 98 13.25 -18.21 3.54
CA ARG A 98 12.33 -17.92 4.64
C ARG A 98 10.99 -17.43 4.09
N LYS A 99 9.90 -18.01 4.60
CA LYS A 99 8.53 -17.65 4.27
C LYS A 99 7.81 -17.27 5.56
N ALA A 100 7.10 -16.16 5.53
CA ALA A 100 6.19 -15.73 6.59
C ALA A 100 4.89 -15.22 5.97
N VAL A 101 3.84 -15.15 6.76
CA VAL A 101 2.57 -14.52 6.38
C VAL A 101 2.31 -13.42 7.38
N GLY A 102 2.15 -12.20 6.90
CA GLY A 102 1.80 -11.03 7.70
C GLY A 102 0.66 -10.26 7.05
N THR A 103 0.53 -9.00 7.38
CA THR A 103 -0.43 -8.04 6.81
C THR A 103 0.28 -7.05 5.87
N ALA A 104 -0.49 -6.14 5.26
CA ALA A 104 0.09 -5.03 4.50
C ALA A 104 1.02 -4.15 5.37
N VAL A 105 0.75 -4.07 6.67
CA VAL A 105 1.57 -3.30 7.62
C VAL A 105 2.89 -4.00 7.93
N ASP A 106 2.85 -5.32 8.12
CA ASP A 106 4.07 -6.12 8.30
C ASP A 106 4.96 -6.04 7.07
N TYR A 107 4.35 -6.03 5.87
CA TYR A 107 5.08 -5.78 4.63
C TYR A 107 5.72 -4.38 4.60
N ALA A 108 5.01 -3.34 5.07
CA ALA A 108 5.54 -1.97 5.13
C ALA A 108 6.76 -1.89 6.05
N TYR A 109 6.68 -2.45 7.27
CA TYR A 109 7.82 -2.53 8.19
C TYR A 109 8.97 -3.36 7.61
N TYR A 110 8.67 -4.51 7.02
CA TYR A 110 9.67 -5.34 6.36
C TYR A 110 10.43 -4.54 5.29
N LYS A 111 9.73 -3.78 4.43
CA LYS A 111 10.35 -2.91 3.42
C LYS A 111 11.12 -1.74 4.02
N TYR A 112 10.63 -1.14 5.09
CA TYR A 112 11.33 -0.09 5.81
C TYR A 112 12.69 -0.59 6.37
N TYR A 113 12.71 -1.76 7.02
CA TYR A 113 13.93 -2.32 7.60
C TYR A 113 14.92 -2.89 6.58
N GLN A 114 14.50 -3.13 5.34
CA GLN A 114 15.44 -3.45 4.24
C GLN A 114 16.37 -2.26 3.92
N ASP A 115 15.91 -1.03 4.14
CA ASP A 115 16.73 0.17 4.00
C ASP A 115 17.57 0.38 5.27
N ARG A 116 18.72 -0.30 5.32
CA ARG A 116 19.65 -0.19 6.46
C ARG A 116 20.13 1.24 6.69
N ARG A 117 20.18 2.07 5.64
CA ARG A 117 20.68 3.43 5.71
C ARG A 117 19.70 4.31 6.47
N ILE A 118 18.40 4.19 6.23
CA ILE A 118 17.39 5.00 6.92
C ILE A 118 16.96 4.35 8.24
N ALA A 119 16.82 3.02 8.30
CA ALA A 119 16.28 2.34 9.48
C ALA A 119 17.27 2.20 10.65
N HIS A 120 18.58 2.11 10.38
CA HIS A 120 19.59 1.83 11.42
C HIS A 120 20.59 2.97 11.64
N THR A 121 20.52 4.05 10.87
CA THR A 121 21.41 5.20 11.06
C THR A 121 20.76 6.20 12.01
N PRO A 122 21.43 6.61 13.11
CA PRO A 122 20.98 7.70 13.96
C PRO A 122 20.68 8.97 13.17
N TYR A 123 19.63 9.70 13.56
CA TYR A 123 19.11 10.86 12.83
C TYR A 123 20.17 11.92 12.48
N HIS A 124 21.10 12.19 13.41
CA HIS A 124 22.14 13.21 13.24
C HIS A 124 23.24 12.84 12.21
N ILE A 125 23.29 11.60 11.74
CA ILE A 125 24.26 11.11 10.74
C ILE A 125 23.67 11.15 9.31
N LEU A 126 22.37 11.34 9.19
CA LEU A 126 21.67 11.39 7.91
C LEU A 126 22.00 12.69 7.15
N SER A 127 22.07 12.61 5.81
CA SER A 127 22.21 13.73 4.90
C SER A 127 20.92 14.55 4.77
N ALA A 128 21.01 15.78 4.25
CA ALA A 128 19.85 16.68 4.10
C ALA A 128 18.71 16.10 3.23
N SER A 129 19.03 15.24 2.25
CA SER A 129 18.02 14.51 1.46
C SER A 129 17.35 13.39 2.28
N GLU A 130 18.12 12.66 3.09
CA GLU A 130 17.61 11.58 3.95
C GLU A 130 16.73 12.12 5.10
N TRP A 131 17.01 13.34 5.57
CA TRP A 131 16.20 14.03 6.59
C TRP A 131 14.75 14.27 6.17
N LYS A 132 14.49 14.42 4.87
CA LYS A 132 13.14 14.59 4.34
C LYS A 132 12.38 13.26 4.26
N VAL A 133 13.10 12.16 4.05
CA VAL A 133 12.53 10.82 3.84
C VAL A 133 12.18 10.14 5.17
N PHE A 134 13.05 10.23 6.17
CA PHE A 134 12.84 9.60 7.48
C PHE A 134 11.49 9.94 8.16
N PRO A 135 11.13 11.22 8.39
CA PRO A 135 9.86 11.57 9.03
C PRO A 135 8.65 11.20 8.17
N THR A 136 8.79 11.28 6.84
CA THR A 136 7.75 10.92 5.88
C THR A 136 7.40 9.43 5.97
N ARG A 137 8.41 8.56 5.92
CA ARG A 137 8.23 7.10 6.09
C ARG A 137 7.64 6.76 7.44
N ARG A 138 8.14 7.38 8.51
CA ARG A 138 7.67 7.13 9.87
C ARG A 138 6.20 7.51 10.04
N SER A 139 5.81 8.70 9.55
CA SER A 139 4.43 9.17 9.60
C SER A 139 3.49 8.23 8.83
N LEU A 140 3.90 7.72 7.67
CA LEU A 140 3.13 6.72 6.93
C LEU A 140 2.97 5.43 7.74
N LEU A 141 4.06 4.88 8.29
CA LEU A 141 4.00 3.64 9.09
C LEU A 141 3.09 3.80 10.31
N GLU A 142 3.18 4.93 11.01
CA GLU A 142 2.30 5.26 12.14
C GLU A 142 0.83 5.33 11.69
N HIS A 143 0.53 5.98 10.55
CA HIS A 143 -0.82 6.07 9.97
C HIS A 143 -1.39 4.70 9.61
N VAL A 144 -0.65 3.89 8.85
CA VAL A 144 -1.12 2.58 8.40
C VAL A 144 -1.29 1.64 9.60
N THR A 145 -0.42 1.72 10.61
CA THR A 145 -0.56 0.96 11.86
C THR A 145 -1.81 1.35 12.64
N MET A 146 -2.13 2.64 12.68
CA MET A 146 -3.37 3.13 13.29
C MET A 146 -4.59 2.58 12.54
N LYS A 147 -4.60 2.65 11.20
CA LYS A 147 -5.68 2.09 10.37
C LYS A 147 -5.86 0.59 10.55
N LEU A 148 -4.77 -0.17 10.66
CA LEU A 148 -4.84 -1.60 10.95
C LEU A 148 -5.57 -1.85 12.29
N ARG A 149 -5.18 -1.13 13.35
CA ARG A 149 -5.82 -1.27 14.67
C ARG A 149 -7.30 -0.94 14.65
N GLU A 150 -7.69 0.13 13.95
CA GLU A 150 -9.10 0.48 13.75
C GLU A 150 -9.88 -0.67 13.11
N HIS A 151 -9.34 -1.26 12.04
CA HIS A 151 -9.99 -2.38 11.34
C HIS A 151 -10.03 -3.67 12.16
N VAL A 152 -9.01 -3.95 12.96
CA VAL A 152 -9.03 -5.07 13.91
C VAL A 152 -10.18 -4.91 14.91
N ILE A 153 -10.30 -3.73 15.53
CA ILE A 153 -11.36 -3.45 16.51
C ILE A 153 -12.75 -3.55 15.86
N LEU A 154 -12.92 -3.05 14.63
CA LEU A 154 -14.18 -3.18 13.90
C LEU A 154 -14.53 -4.66 13.66
N LYS A 155 -13.55 -5.47 13.24
CA LYS A 155 -13.75 -6.89 12.98
C LYS A 155 -14.05 -7.70 14.25
N GLU A 156 -13.43 -7.34 15.38
CA GLU A 156 -13.75 -7.92 16.69
C GLU A 156 -15.21 -7.64 17.07
N LYS A 157 -15.68 -6.39 16.90
CA LYS A 157 -17.08 -6.02 17.17
C LYS A 157 -18.07 -6.78 16.28
N GLU A 158 -17.75 -6.97 15.01
CA GLU A 158 -18.58 -7.77 14.09
C GLU A 158 -18.72 -9.23 14.57
N TRP A 159 -17.64 -9.83 15.06
CA TRP A 159 -17.67 -11.18 15.62
C TRP A 159 -18.47 -11.30 16.92
N ASP A 160 -18.43 -10.27 17.75
CA ASP A 160 -19.22 -10.24 18.99
C ASP A 160 -20.72 -10.08 18.71
N GLN A 161 -21.08 -9.31 17.67
CA GLN A 161 -22.46 -9.12 17.23
C GLN A 161 -23.03 -10.36 16.52
N GLY A 162 -22.23 -11.08 15.74
CA GLY A 162 -22.65 -12.31 15.07
C GLY A 162 -22.81 -13.54 15.96
N LYS A 163 -22.52 -13.41 17.26
CA LYS A 163 -22.69 -14.46 18.28
C LYS A 163 -24.00 -14.31 19.10
N LEU A 164 -24.78 -13.25 18.86
CA LEU A 164 -26.11 -12.99 19.44
C LEU A 164 -27.21 -13.39 18.44
#